data_AF-A0A444XNA4-F1
#
_entry.id   AF-A0A444XNA4-F1
#
_cell.length_a   1.000
_cell.length_b   1.000
_cell.length_c   1.000
_cell.angle_alpha   90.00
_cell.angle_beta   90.00
_cell.angle_gamma   90.00
#
_symmetry.space_group_name_H-M   'P 1'
#
loop_
_entity.id
_entity.type
_entity.pdbx_description
1 polymer ?
#
loop_
_entity_poly.entity_id
_entity_poly.type
_entity_poly.pdbx_seq_one_letter_code
_entity_poly.pdbx_strand_id
1 'polypeptide(L)'
;MSEADIMQMMNMLKSEISTSQIFGLLANQAGGYEFVGYSPRDMYNEITRQRRQIPGLLRNLFWSDGISQLDYQLFGDVIAFDAIYKKNKYSCPLVIFNGVNHHKQTIVFTAALIVDETTDTYIWLLHQLMFAMKGKTPTSIITDGAMTISNAVRDVFPEVRHRLCAWHLIRNATSNAENPSFISKFRKIMLGDYEIPVFKLVVRYVGSRYDLTSFVEHFQRCVAHLRFKEFNADYESTCGVPVMQTCIELLERFAAELYTNEIFLLFRPFLSRVGSMRVLNIENNDDCIKYIVCNHGRPEFLWTVEFCQEEMIFMCTCLRMESFGILCEHIVKVLVDRDICEIFRLLLLDKWTKKVKPALNDPSGFSRDAVVISR
;
A
#
# COMPACT_ATOMS: atom_id res chain seq x y z
N MET A 1 4.28 32.67 20.96
CA MET A 1 5.46 33.55 20.91
C MET A 1 5.07 34.84 20.23
N SER A 2 5.44 35.99 20.79
CA SER A 2 5.22 37.28 20.13
C SER A 2 6.20 37.46 18.95
N GLU A 3 5.89 38.36 18.01
CA GLU A 3 6.83 38.67 16.91
C GLU A 3 8.19 39.19 17.41
N ALA A 4 8.19 39.93 18.53
CA ALA A 4 9.42 40.41 19.17
C ALA A 4 10.28 39.24 19.68
N ASP A 5 9.68 38.26 20.35
CA ASP A 5 10.38 37.04 20.80
C ASP A 5 11.00 36.29 19.63
N ILE A 6 10.26 36.19 18.52
CA ILE A 6 10.69 35.49 17.31
C ILE A 6 11.88 36.20 16.66
N MET A 7 11.80 37.52 16.48
CA MET A 7 12.90 38.31 15.94
C MET A 7 14.15 38.22 16.80
N GLN A 8 14.01 38.35 18.11
CA GLN A 8 15.12 38.27 19.06
C GLN A 8 15.77 36.88 19.02
N MET A 9 14.98 35.82 19.07
CA MET A 9 15.45 34.44 18.92
C MET A 9 16.20 34.24 17.60
N MET A 10 15.67 34.73 16.48
CA MET A 10 16.30 34.61 15.16
C MET A 10 17.64 35.34 15.07
N ASN A 11 17.75 36.52 15.68
CA ASN A 11 19.03 37.25 15.75
C ASN A 11 20.06 36.51 16.60
N MET A 12 19.67 35.97 17.75
CA MET A 12 20.56 35.18 18.60
C MET A 12 21.03 33.89 17.90
N LEU A 13 20.17 33.25 17.12
CA LEU A 13 20.55 32.09 16.28
C LEU A 13 21.54 32.46 15.18
N LYS A 14 21.42 33.64 14.57
CA LYS A 14 22.42 34.15 13.61
C LYS A 14 23.79 34.37 14.24
N SER A 15 23.83 34.60 15.55
CA SER A 15 25.06 34.68 16.35
C SER A 15 25.48 33.34 16.95
N GLU A 16 24.99 32.22 16.41
CA GLU A 16 25.35 30.85 16.80
C GLU A 16 25.04 30.45 18.25
N ILE A 17 24.16 31.19 18.92
CA ILE A 17 23.71 30.87 20.28
C ILE A 17 22.77 29.66 20.23
N SER A 18 22.95 28.68 21.12
CA SER A 18 22.13 27.48 21.11
C SER A 18 20.69 27.76 21.55
N THR A 19 19.71 27.03 20.99
CA THR A 19 18.29 27.21 21.32
C THR A 19 18.00 27.09 22.82
N SER A 20 18.72 26.22 23.53
CA SER A 20 18.57 26.08 24.99
C SER A 20 19.09 27.30 25.76
N GLN A 21 20.19 27.90 25.30
CA GLN A 21 20.71 29.15 25.86
C GLN A 21 19.76 30.32 25.58
N ILE A 22 19.19 30.39 24.38
CA ILE A 22 18.20 31.41 24.02
C ILE A 22 16.96 31.31 24.91
N PHE A 23 16.44 30.10 25.16
CA PHE A 23 15.30 29.92 26.05
C PHE A 23 15.61 30.40 27.48
N GLY A 24 16.82 30.12 27.99
CA GLY A 24 17.27 30.64 29.29
C GLY A 24 17.36 32.17 29.33
N LEU A 25 17.84 32.80 28.25
CA LEU A 25 17.92 34.27 28.14
C LEU A 25 16.53 34.91 28.12
N LEU A 26 15.59 34.34 27.35
CA LEU A 26 14.20 34.82 27.28
C LEU A 26 13.48 34.64 28.63
N ALA A 27 13.72 33.53 29.34
CA ALA A 27 13.20 33.31 30.69
C ALA A 27 13.76 34.33 31.70
N ASN A 28 15.05 34.62 31.66
CA ASN A 28 15.65 35.65 32.52
C ASN A 28 15.06 37.03 32.27
N GLN A 29 14.76 37.38 31.02
CA GLN A 29 14.10 38.65 30.66
C GLN A 29 12.64 38.70 31.11
N ALA A 30 11.94 37.57 31.10
CA ALA A 30 10.58 37.44 31.60
C ALA A 30 10.49 37.39 33.14
N GLY A 31 11.63 37.32 33.84
CA GLY A 31 11.70 37.24 35.31
C GLY A 31 11.57 35.82 35.87
N GLY A 32 11.69 34.79 35.04
CA GLY A 32 11.55 33.38 35.42
C GLY A 32 10.98 32.53 34.29
N TYR A 33 11.17 31.21 34.36
CA TYR A 33 10.68 30.27 33.34
C TYR A 33 9.16 30.19 33.31
N GLU A 34 8.52 30.35 34.46
CA GLU A 34 7.07 30.34 34.67
C GLU A 34 6.35 31.52 34.01
N PHE A 35 7.08 32.59 33.69
CA PHE A 35 6.55 33.78 33.02
C PHE A 35 6.71 33.73 31.50
N VAL A 36 7.34 32.69 30.96
CA VAL A 36 7.45 32.45 29.51
C VAL A 36 6.20 31.71 29.03
N GLY A 37 5.33 32.40 28.29
CA GLY A 37 4.06 31.84 27.78
C GLY A 37 4.19 30.79 26.67
N TYR A 38 5.35 30.16 26.51
CA TYR A 38 5.62 29.16 25.48
C TYR A 38 6.72 28.18 25.94
N SER A 39 6.66 26.95 25.44
CA SER A 39 7.62 25.90 25.77
C SER A 39 8.86 25.94 24.86
N PRO A 40 9.97 25.27 25.25
CA PRO A 40 11.10 25.05 24.35
C PRO A 40 10.68 24.39 23.03
N ARG A 41 9.67 23.51 23.07
CA ARG A 41 9.14 22.84 21.87
C ARG A 41 8.51 23.85 20.90
N ASP A 42 7.84 24.86 21.42
CA ASP A 42 7.24 25.93 20.61
C ASP A 42 8.33 26.78 19.94
N MET A 43 9.44 27.06 20.63
CA MET A 43 10.61 27.68 19.99
C MET A 43 11.18 26.81 18.87
N TYR A 44 11.38 25.51 19.08
CA TYR A 44 11.86 24.63 18.01
C TYR A 44 10.92 24.57 16.81
N ASN A 45 9.60 24.56 17.05
CA ASN A 45 8.58 24.61 16.00
C ASN A 45 8.67 25.94 15.22
N GLU A 46 8.84 27.05 15.92
CA GLU A 46 8.95 28.39 15.33
C GLU A 46 10.25 28.59 14.55
N ILE A 47 11.37 28.07 15.05
CA ILE A 47 12.65 28.06 14.33
C ILE A 47 12.51 27.30 13.02
N THR A 48 11.83 26.16 13.06
CA THR A 48 11.52 25.37 11.87
C THR A 48 10.63 26.16 10.90
N ARG A 49 9.59 26.85 11.41
CA ARG A 49 8.71 27.71 10.61
C ARG A 49 9.48 28.81 9.87
N GLN A 50 10.37 29.52 10.57
CA GLN A 50 11.17 30.60 9.99
C GLN A 50 12.19 30.09 8.97
N ARG A 51 12.85 28.96 9.24
CA ARG A 51 13.78 28.33 8.28
C ARG A 51 13.11 27.97 6.96
N ARG A 52 11.83 27.58 6.97
CA ARG A 52 11.04 27.27 5.76
C ARG A 52 10.75 28.49 4.87
N GLN A 53 10.88 29.70 5.40
CA GLN A 53 10.66 30.94 4.66
C GLN A 53 11.93 31.45 3.97
N ILE A 54 13.10 30.84 4.20
CA ILE A 54 14.36 31.24 3.58
C ILE A 54 14.33 30.87 2.09
N PRO A 55 14.46 31.84 1.15
CA PRO A 55 14.50 31.57 -0.28
C PRO A 55 15.69 30.68 -0.66
N GLY A 56 15.46 29.66 -1.50
CA GLY A 56 16.51 28.76 -1.99
C GLY A 56 16.77 27.52 -1.11
N LEU A 57 16.02 27.34 -0.02
CA LEU A 57 16.05 26.10 0.75
C LEU A 57 15.19 25.02 0.07
N LEU A 58 15.69 23.78 0.02
CA LEU A 58 14.91 22.63 -0.47
C LEU A 58 13.57 22.53 0.26
N ARG A 59 12.46 22.68 -0.47
CA ARG A 59 11.10 22.62 0.08
C ARG A 59 10.56 21.21 0.09
N ASN A 60 10.38 20.64 -1.09
CA ASN A 60 9.92 19.26 -1.26
C ASN A 60 10.88 18.50 -2.17
N LEU A 61 11.15 17.25 -1.82
CA LEU A 61 11.94 16.31 -2.60
C LEU A 61 11.06 15.10 -2.90
N PHE A 62 10.91 14.75 -4.16
CA PHE A 62 10.23 13.55 -4.62
C PHE A 62 11.21 12.66 -5.36
N TRP A 63 11.14 11.34 -5.16
CA TRP A 63 11.93 10.40 -5.95
C TRP A 63 11.21 9.07 -6.23
N SER A 64 11.46 8.51 -7.41
CA SER A 64 11.00 7.19 -7.84
C SER A 64 12.00 6.61 -8.82
N ASP A 65 12.60 5.46 -8.49
CA ASP A 65 13.55 4.82 -9.38
C ASP A 65 12.85 4.06 -10.52
N GLY A 66 13.60 3.72 -11.57
CA GLY A 66 13.02 3.09 -12.76
C GLY A 66 12.33 1.75 -12.50
N ILE A 67 12.81 0.96 -11.54
CA ILE A 67 12.20 -0.34 -11.19
C ILE A 67 10.88 -0.11 -10.47
N SER A 68 10.83 0.82 -9.52
CA SER A 68 9.61 1.20 -8.82
C SER A 68 8.54 1.77 -9.76
N GLN A 69 8.95 2.50 -10.81
CA GLN A 69 8.03 2.95 -11.86
C GLN A 69 7.47 1.78 -12.68
N LEU A 70 8.28 0.78 -13.00
CA LEU A 70 7.83 -0.45 -13.69
C LEU A 70 6.89 -1.29 -12.80
N ASP A 71 7.24 -1.45 -11.52
CA ASP A 71 6.39 -2.14 -10.54
C ASP A 71 5.02 -1.46 -10.43
N TYR A 72 4.96 -0.12 -10.49
CA TYR A 72 3.69 0.60 -10.50
C TYR A 72 2.84 0.31 -11.74
N GLN A 73 3.46 0.09 -12.91
CA GLN A 73 2.71 -0.29 -14.11
C GLN A 73 1.99 -1.63 -13.94
N LEU A 74 2.56 -2.55 -13.15
CA LEU A 74 1.99 -3.87 -12.90
C LEU A 74 1.05 -3.90 -11.69
N PHE A 75 1.38 -3.18 -10.62
CA PHE A 75 0.75 -3.32 -9.30
C PHE A 75 0.17 -2.02 -8.73
N GLY A 76 0.25 -0.91 -9.46
CA GLY A 76 -0.17 0.43 -9.02
C GLY A 76 -1.68 0.69 -9.02
N ASP A 77 -2.52 -0.33 -9.20
CA ASP A 77 -3.99 -0.16 -9.23
C ASP A 77 -4.55 0.19 -7.85
N VAL A 78 -3.90 -0.30 -6.79
CA VAL A 78 -4.22 0.05 -5.41
C VAL A 78 -2.95 0.51 -4.73
N ILE A 79 -2.96 1.75 -4.24
CA ILE A 79 -1.82 2.32 -3.53
C ILE A 79 -2.21 2.79 -2.14
N ALA A 80 -1.30 2.65 -1.20
CA ALA A 80 -1.40 3.24 0.13
C ALA A 80 -0.30 4.29 0.30
N PHE A 81 -0.65 5.44 0.89
CA PHE A 81 0.36 6.39 1.34
C PHE A 81 -0.09 7.12 2.59
N ASP A 82 0.89 7.45 3.42
CA ASP A 82 0.73 8.19 4.66
C ASP A 82 2.05 8.94 4.96
N ALA A 83 1.96 10.04 5.70
CA ALA A 83 3.12 10.75 6.22
C ALA A 83 3.64 10.02 7.47
N ILE A 84 4.90 9.57 7.43
CA ILE A 84 5.52 8.92 8.58
C ILE A 84 5.81 9.97 9.65
N TYR A 85 5.18 9.79 10.81
CA TYR A 85 5.25 10.66 12.00
C TYR A 85 6.66 11.03 12.48
N LYS A 86 7.69 10.26 12.09
CA LYS A 86 9.06 10.49 12.54
C LYS A 86 9.74 11.50 11.63
N LYS A 87 9.67 12.77 12.03
CA LYS A 87 10.30 13.87 11.32
C LYS A 87 11.82 13.68 11.33
N ASN A 88 12.46 13.83 10.17
CA ASN A 88 13.91 13.73 10.01
C ASN A 88 14.63 14.89 10.75
N LYS A 89 15.97 14.97 10.68
CA LYS A 89 16.76 16.07 11.29
C LYS A 89 16.26 17.48 10.90
N TYR A 90 15.57 17.61 9.77
CA TYR A 90 15.04 18.87 9.23
C TYR A 90 13.56 19.08 9.55
N SER A 91 12.96 18.20 10.36
CA SER A 91 11.54 18.22 10.70
C SER A 91 10.59 18.10 9.49
N CYS A 92 11.04 17.53 8.38
CA CYS A 92 10.21 17.28 7.19
C CYS A 92 9.52 15.91 7.29
N PRO A 93 8.20 15.81 7.09
CA PRO A 93 7.50 14.54 6.95
C PRO A 93 7.99 13.74 5.74
N LEU A 94 8.08 12.42 5.92
CA LEU A 94 8.36 11.47 4.84
C LEU A 94 7.06 10.80 4.41
N VAL A 95 6.68 10.94 3.16
CA VAL A 95 5.55 10.25 2.55
C VAL A 95 6.06 9.12 1.68
N ILE A 96 5.42 7.95 1.75
CA ILE A 96 5.77 6.78 0.93
C ILE A 96 4.52 6.23 0.29
N PHE A 97 4.55 6.11 -1.04
CA PHE A 97 3.54 5.42 -1.81
C PHE A 97 3.97 3.97 -2.01
N ASN A 98 3.13 3.05 -1.52
CA ASN A 98 3.40 1.62 -1.56
C ASN A 98 2.18 0.84 -2.05
N GLY A 99 2.42 -0.38 -2.50
CA GLY A 99 1.41 -1.33 -2.92
C GLY A 99 1.83 -2.75 -2.55
N VAL A 100 1.25 -3.73 -3.21
CA VAL A 100 1.50 -5.16 -2.96
C VAL A 100 1.77 -5.87 -4.29
N ASN A 101 2.81 -6.69 -4.34
CA ASN A 101 3.15 -7.48 -5.53
C ASN A 101 2.43 -8.85 -5.57
N HIS A 102 2.74 -9.64 -6.59
CA HIS A 102 2.25 -10.99 -6.83
C HIS A 102 2.64 -12.03 -5.76
N HIS A 103 3.50 -11.67 -4.80
CA HIS A 103 3.86 -12.49 -3.64
C HIS A 103 3.23 -12.00 -2.33
N LYS A 104 2.27 -11.08 -2.40
CA LYS A 104 1.70 -10.39 -1.24
C LYS A 104 2.71 -9.59 -0.41
N GLN A 105 3.84 -9.23 -1.01
CA GLN A 105 4.88 -8.45 -0.35
C GLN A 105 4.69 -6.98 -0.70
N THR A 106 5.00 -6.10 0.25
CA THR A 106 4.92 -4.66 -0.02
C THR A 106 6.03 -4.22 -0.95
N ILE A 107 5.64 -3.38 -1.88
CA ILE A 107 6.51 -2.72 -2.85
C ILE A 107 6.38 -1.22 -2.67
N VAL A 108 7.49 -0.51 -2.83
CA VAL A 108 7.52 0.95 -2.73
C VAL A 108 7.63 1.52 -4.14
N PHE A 109 6.66 2.35 -4.52
CA PHE A 109 6.60 2.98 -5.83
C PHE A 109 7.33 4.33 -5.86
N THR A 110 7.19 5.10 -4.79
CA THR A 110 7.86 6.39 -4.67
C THR A 110 7.88 6.85 -3.22
N ALA A 111 8.80 7.74 -2.90
CA ALA A 111 8.84 8.44 -1.64
C ALA A 111 9.08 9.93 -1.85
N ALA A 112 8.67 10.71 -0.86
CA ALA A 112 8.85 12.15 -0.87
C ALA A 112 9.09 12.71 0.53
N LEU A 113 9.97 13.71 0.62
CA LEU A 113 10.08 14.57 1.78
C LEU A 113 9.33 15.85 1.47
N ILE A 114 8.35 16.17 2.31
CA ILE A 114 7.52 17.37 2.15
C ILE A 114 7.83 18.37 3.25
N VAL A 115 7.59 19.66 2.99
CA VAL A 115 7.83 20.72 3.95
C VAL A 115 6.76 20.74 5.04
N ASP A 116 5.50 20.49 4.69
CA ASP A 116 4.35 20.48 5.58
C ASP A 116 3.23 19.57 5.06
N GLU A 117 2.23 19.32 5.90
CA GLU A 117 1.11 18.41 5.63
C GLU A 117 -0.14 19.20 5.16
N THR A 118 0.06 20.21 4.32
CA THR A 118 -1.01 21.02 3.74
C THR A 118 -1.59 20.38 2.48
N THR A 119 -2.84 20.73 2.14
CA THR A 119 -3.51 20.26 0.92
C THR A 119 -2.70 20.58 -0.33
N ASP A 120 -2.20 21.81 -0.48
CA ASP A 120 -1.42 22.24 -1.65
C ASP A 120 -0.12 21.42 -1.81
N THR A 121 0.53 21.10 -0.70
CA THR A 121 1.73 20.26 -0.71
C THR A 121 1.40 18.83 -1.16
N TYR A 122 0.26 18.28 -0.74
CA TYR A 122 -0.19 16.98 -1.24
C TYR A 122 -0.67 17.02 -2.69
N ILE A 123 -1.29 18.11 -3.16
CA ILE A 123 -1.63 18.30 -4.58
C ILE A 123 -0.35 18.26 -5.42
N TRP A 124 0.68 19.03 -5.03
CA TRP A 124 1.97 19.00 -5.69
C TRP A 124 2.54 17.58 -5.75
N LEU A 125 2.49 16.85 -4.63
CA LEU A 125 3.02 15.50 -4.50
C LEU A 125 2.28 14.50 -5.41
N LEU A 126 0.96 14.56 -5.47
CA LEU A 126 0.14 13.68 -6.33
C LEU A 126 0.36 13.99 -7.82
N HIS A 127 0.60 15.25 -8.20
CA HIS A 127 1.02 15.58 -9.56
C HIS A 127 2.40 14.98 -9.90
N GLN A 128 3.35 14.98 -8.95
CA GLN A 128 4.65 14.33 -9.19
C GLN A 128 4.51 12.82 -9.37
N LEU A 129 3.65 12.18 -8.57
CA LEU A 129 3.31 10.77 -8.75
C LEU A 129 2.75 10.51 -10.16
N MET A 130 1.73 11.28 -10.58
CA MET A 130 1.10 11.12 -11.89
C MET A 130 2.12 11.28 -13.03
N PHE A 131 2.99 12.27 -12.93
CA PHE A 131 4.05 12.49 -13.92
C PHE A 131 5.05 11.32 -13.96
N ALA A 132 5.57 10.90 -12.81
CA ALA A 132 6.54 9.81 -12.71
C ALA A 132 5.98 8.47 -13.19
N MET A 133 4.68 8.25 -13.01
CA MET A 133 3.99 7.02 -13.43
C MET A 133 3.44 7.09 -14.86
N LYS A 134 3.92 8.04 -15.67
CA LYS A 134 3.56 8.22 -17.09
C LYS A 134 2.04 8.36 -17.30
N GLY A 135 1.37 9.02 -16.37
CA GLY A 135 -0.07 9.26 -16.41
C GLY A 135 -0.95 8.10 -15.93
N LYS A 136 -0.40 6.93 -15.57
CA LYS A 136 -1.19 5.83 -15.00
C LYS A 136 -1.75 6.24 -13.63
N THR A 137 -3.07 6.37 -13.53
CA THR A 137 -3.76 6.67 -12.27
C THR A 137 -4.09 5.37 -11.52
N PRO A 138 -4.09 5.39 -10.17
CA PRO A 138 -4.55 4.24 -9.40
C PRO A 138 -6.08 4.11 -9.52
N THR A 139 -6.63 2.94 -9.24
CA THR A 139 -8.09 2.75 -9.09
C THR A 139 -8.56 3.07 -7.68
N SER A 140 -7.71 2.80 -6.67
CA SER A 140 -8.01 3.11 -5.27
C SER A 140 -6.78 3.60 -4.51
N ILE A 141 -7.00 4.58 -3.63
CA ILE A 141 -5.98 5.13 -2.74
C ILE A 141 -6.41 4.88 -1.30
N ILE A 142 -5.50 4.35 -0.48
CA ILE A 142 -5.71 4.05 0.94
C ILE A 142 -4.88 5.01 1.80
N THR A 143 -5.52 5.75 2.71
CA THR A 143 -4.82 6.71 3.60
C THR A 143 -5.35 6.65 5.04
N ASP A 144 -4.77 7.42 5.95
CA ASP A 144 -5.19 7.51 7.36
C ASP A 144 -6.50 8.29 7.58
N GLY A 145 -7.03 8.94 6.53
CA GLY A 145 -8.23 9.76 6.57
C GLY A 145 -8.00 11.25 6.87
N ALA A 146 -6.76 11.74 6.84
CA ALA A 146 -6.48 13.16 6.97
C ALA A 146 -7.22 13.98 5.88
N MET A 147 -7.92 15.03 6.31
CA MET A 147 -8.74 15.87 5.42
C MET A 147 -7.89 16.56 4.34
N THR A 148 -6.65 16.94 4.67
CA THR A 148 -5.69 17.55 3.73
C THR A 148 -5.35 16.60 2.59
N ILE A 149 -5.14 15.31 2.88
CA ILE A 149 -4.92 14.27 1.88
C ILE A 149 -6.19 14.00 1.07
N SER A 150 -7.34 13.90 1.75
CA SER A 150 -8.63 13.64 1.08
C SER A 150 -9.01 14.74 0.08
N ASN A 151 -8.78 16.01 0.43
CA ASN A 151 -8.98 17.14 -0.46
C ASN A 151 -8.03 17.06 -1.67
N ALA A 152 -6.74 16.83 -1.44
CA ALA A 152 -5.76 16.74 -2.51
C ALA A 152 -6.05 15.56 -3.48
N VAL A 153 -6.47 14.40 -2.96
CA VAL A 153 -6.86 13.24 -3.78
C VAL A 153 -8.08 13.59 -4.64
N ARG A 154 -9.08 14.25 -4.08
CA ARG A 154 -10.27 14.66 -4.84
C ARG A 154 -9.95 15.64 -5.96
N ASP A 155 -9.00 16.55 -5.73
CA ASP A 155 -8.63 17.57 -6.70
C ASP A 155 -7.78 16.99 -7.84
N VAL A 156 -6.81 16.14 -7.53
CA VAL A 156 -5.89 15.57 -8.54
C VAL A 156 -6.44 14.31 -9.20
N PHE A 157 -7.21 13.51 -8.48
CA PHE A 157 -7.72 12.20 -8.90
C PHE A 157 -9.21 12.02 -8.56
N PRO A 158 -10.13 12.77 -9.19
CA PRO A 158 -11.55 12.80 -8.82
C PRO A 158 -12.26 11.44 -8.95
N GLU A 159 -11.83 10.61 -9.89
CA GLU A 159 -12.42 9.29 -10.16
C GLU A 159 -11.89 8.17 -9.24
N VAL A 160 -10.88 8.47 -8.40
CA VAL A 160 -10.24 7.47 -7.56
C VAL A 160 -11.06 7.16 -6.32
N ARG A 161 -11.21 5.88 -6.02
CA ARG A 161 -11.88 5.44 -4.79
C ARG A 161 -10.95 5.63 -3.60
N HIS A 162 -11.21 6.66 -2.80
CA HIS A 162 -10.52 6.89 -1.55
C HIS A 162 -11.03 5.94 -0.44
N ARG A 163 -10.11 5.27 0.26
CA ARG A 163 -10.39 4.29 1.31
C ARG A 163 -9.57 4.60 2.56
N LEU A 164 -10.11 4.23 3.72
CA LEU A 164 -9.41 4.35 5.00
C LEU A 164 -8.55 3.12 5.28
N CYS A 165 -7.36 3.36 5.79
CA CYS A 165 -6.42 2.31 6.18
C CYS A 165 -6.96 1.50 7.36
N ALA A 166 -7.07 0.17 7.18
CA ALA A 166 -7.55 -0.74 8.22
C ALA A 166 -6.75 -0.64 9.52
N TRP A 167 -5.42 -0.45 9.44
CA TRP A 167 -4.58 -0.26 10.62
C TRP A 167 -4.97 0.99 11.42
N HIS A 168 -5.21 2.12 10.75
CA HIS A 168 -5.63 3.36 11.40
C HIS A 168 -7.01 3.22 12.04
N LEU A 169 -7.94 2.55 11.37
CA LEU A 169 -9.26 2.23 11.91
C LEU A 169 -9.17 1.34 13.16
N ILE A 170 -8.32 0.31 13.13
CA ILE A 170 -8.08 -0.58 14.26
C ILE A 170 -7.39 0.15 15.41
N ARG A 171 -6.42 1.02 15.13
CA ARG A 171 -5.75 1.83 16.15
C ARG A 171 -6.76 2.75 16.83
N ASN A 172 -7.57 3.47 16.05
CA ASN A 172 -8.63 4.32 16.57
C ASN A 172 -9.62 3.52 17.42
N ALA A 173 -10.12 2.39 16.90
CA ALA A 173 -11.01 1.51 17.65
C ALA A 173 -10.36 0.98 18.94
N THR A 174 -9.07 0.63 18.92
CA THR A 174 -8.35 0.15 20.11
C THR A 174 -8.15 1.26 21.14
N SER A 175 -7.92 2.50 20.71
CA SER A 175 -7.73 3.66 21.59
C SER A 175 -9.03 4.17 22.20
N ASN A 176 -10.16 4.03 21.50
CA ASN A 176 -11.44 4.64 21.88
C ASN A 176 -12.52 3.64 22.31
N ALA A 177 -12.41 2.36 21.93
CA ALA A 177 -13.34 1.33 22.38
C ALA A 177 -12.76 0.57 23.57
N GLU A 178 -13.51 0.50 24.66
CA GLU A 178 -13.07 -0.15 25.91
C GLU A 178 -13.33 -1.66 25.94
N ASN A 179 -14.00 -2.23 24.92
CA ASN A 179 -14.42 -3.64 24.91
C ASN A 179 -13.44 -4.55 24.12
N PRO A 180 -12.70 -5.46 24.79
CA PRO A 180 -11.73 -6.34 24.14
C PRO A 180 -12.36 -7.36 23.16
N SER A 181 -13.58 -7.82 23.43
CA SER A 181 -14.31 -8.76 22.55
C SER A 181 -14.69 -8.08 21.23
N PHE A 182 -15.13 -6.82 21.31
CA PHE A 182 -15.36 -5.99 20.13
C PHE A 182 -14.06 -5.80 19.34
N ILE A 183 -12.95 -5.39 19.97
CA ILE A 183 -11.67 -5.18 19.29
C ILE A 183 -11.20 -6.46 18.58
N SER A 184 -11.34 -7.62 19.21
CA SER A 184 -10.98 -8.91 18.63
C SER A 184 -11.80 -9.23 17.38
N LYS A 185 -13.13 -9.11 17.45
CA LYS A 185 -14.03 -9.32 16.30
C LYS A 185 -13.79 -8.29 15.20
N PHE A 186 -13.62 -7.02 15.57
CA PHE A 186 -13.35 -5.93 14.65
C PHE A 186 -12.02 -6.15 13.90
N ARG A 187 -10.95 -6.52 14.60
CA ARG A 187 -9.68 -6.92 13.95
C ARG A 187 -9.86 -8.09 13.00
N LYS A 188 -10.61 -9.12 13.40
CA LYS A 188 -10.86 -10.29 12.56
C LYS A 188 -11.63 -9.94 11.26
N ILE A 189 -12.59 -9.00 11.35
CA ILE A 189 -13.35 -8.51 10.20
C ILE A 189 -12.48 -7.63 9.30
N MET A 190 -11.72 -6.70 9.90
CA MET A 190 -10.91 -5.73 9.16
C MET A 190 -9.65 -6.35 8.52
N LEU A 191 -9.15 -7.46 9.06
CA LEU A 191 -7.86 -8.06 8.68
C LEU A 191 -7.99 -9.47 8.09
N GLY A 192 -9.19 -9.96 7.79
CA GLY A 192 -9.36 -11.26 7.12
C GLY A 192 -8.45 -11.38 5.88
N ASP A 193 -7.63 -12.43 5.87
CA ASP A 193 -6.45 -12.75 5.04
C ASP A 193 -5.43 -11.61 4.79
N TYR A 194 -4.38 -11.70 5.61
CA TYR A 194 -3.34 -10.78 6.13
C TYR A 194 -2.14 -10.57 5.16
N GLU A 195 -1.28 -9.52 5.26
CA GLU A 195 -0.33 -9.24 6.37
C GLU A 195 0.20 -7.79 6.50
N ILE A 196 0.42 -7.37 7.76
CA ILE A 196 0.88 -6.05 8.31
C ILE A 196 2.43 -5.78 8.41
N PRO A 197 3.40 -6.70 8.15
CA PRO A 197 4.79 -6.50 8.57
C PRO A 197 5.52 -5.26 8.02
N VAL A 198 5.08 -4.70 6.89
CA VAL A 198 5.89 -3.68 6.20
C VAL A 198 5.78 -2.28 6.80
N PHE A 199 4.71 -1.98 7.54
CA PHE A 199 4.61 -0.69 8.23
C PHE A 199 5.65 -0.55 9.36
N LYS A 200 6.13 -1.66 9.94
CA LYS A 200 7.20 -1.64 10.96
C LYS A 200 8.61 -1.67 10.37
N LEU A 201 8.79 -2.16 9.14
CA LEU A 201 10.12 -2.27 8.54
C LEU A 201 10.64 -0.90 8.12
N VAL A 202 9.82 -0.09 7.44
CA VAL A 202 10.20 1.25 6.99
C VAL A 202 10.51 2.18 8.18
N VAL A 203 9.67 2.16 9.23
CA VAL A 203 9.85 3.03 10.42
C VAL A 203 11.15 2.75 11.19
N ARG A 204 11.72 1.54 11.07
CA ARG A 204 13.04 1.21 11.65
C ARG A 204 14.21 1.89 10.94
N TYR A 205 14.09 2.20 9.64
CA TYR A 205 15.14 2.84 8.85
C TYR A 205 15.05 4.38 8.85
N VAL A 206 13.93 4.97 9.28
CA VAL A 206 13.74 6.43 9.42
C VAL A 206 14.12 6.90 10.82
N GLY A 207 15.40 6.83 11.17
CA GLY A 207 15.91 7.39 12.44
C GLY A 207 15.88 8.92 12.47
N SER A 208 15.49 9.53 13.59
CA SER A 208 15.42 10.99 13.76
C SER A 208 16.78 11.70 13.83
N ARG A 209 17.89 10.97 13.63
CA ARG A 209 19.27 11.47 13.75
C ARG A 209 20.04 11.55 12.43
N TYR A 210 19.45 11.12 11.30
CA TYR A 210 20.12 11.13 10.01
C TYR A 210 19.95 12.48 9.29
N ASP A 211 21.04 12.95 8.66
CA ASP A 211 20.96 13.99 7.63
C ASP A 211 20.34 13.45 6.33
N LEU A 212 20.10 14.33 5.37
CA LEU A 212 19.31 14.02 4.18
C LEU A 212 19.99 12.97 3.31
N THR A 213 21.30 13.09 3.11
CA THR A 213 22.11 12.16 2.32
C THR A 213 22.10 10.78 2.95
N SER A 214 22.40 10.70 4.25
CA SER A 214 22.37 9.43 4.99
C SER A 214 20.98 8.80 4.95
N PHE A 215 19.92 9.60 5.07
CA PHE A 215 18.56 9.12 5.01
C PHE A 215 18.23 8.47 3.66
N VAL A 216 18.58 9.11 2.54
CA VAL A 216 18.34 8.57 1.19
C VAL A 216 19.09 7.24 0.99
N GLU A 217 20.34 7.14 1.42
CA GLU A 217 21.11 5.89 1.33
C GLU A 217 20.46 4.74 2.13
N HIS A 218 20.01 5.01 3.36
CA HIS A 218 19.33 4.00 4.19
C HIS A 218 17.99 3.58 3.59
N PHE A 219 17.24 4.53 3.02
CA PHE A 219 15.99 4.25 2.34
C PHE A 219 16.22 3.37 1.10
N GLN A 220 17.23 3.67 0.28
CA GLN A 220 17.61 2.85 -0.88
C GLN A 220 17.98 1.41 -0.47
N ARG A 221 18.71 1.24 0.64
CA ARG A 221 19.01 -0.09 1.20
C ARG A 221 17.74 -0.85 1.62
N CYS A 222 16.75 -0.17 2.18
CA CYS A 222 15.46 -0.77 2.53
C CYS A 222 14.72 -1.24 1.27
N VAL A 223 14.67 -0.42 0.22
CA VAL A 223 14.05 -0.81 -1.07
C VAL A 223 14.79 -2.00 -1.69
N ALA A 224 16.13 -1.98 -1.69
CA ALA A 224 16.95 -3.10 -2.17
C ALA A 224 16.68 -4.39 -1.38
N HIS A 225 16.49 -4.30 -0.07
CA HIS A 225 16.12 -5.46 0.76
C HIS A 225 14.74 -6.02 0.40
N LEU A 226 13.74 -5.15 0.17
CA LEU A 226 12.41 -5.58 -0.28
C LEU A 226 12.50 -6.31 -1.63
N ARG A 227 13.27 -5.77 -2.58
CA ARG A 227 13.54 -6.40 -3.89
C ARG A 227 14.26 -7.74 -3.77
N PHE A 228 15.24 -7.84 -2.87
CA PHE A 228 15.93 -9.09 -2.61
C PHE A 228 14.98 -10.16 -2.06
N LYS A 229 14.06 -9.77 -1.17
CA LYS A 229 13.03 -10.68 -0.65
C LYS A 229 12.07 -11.14 -1.75
N GLU A 230 11.66 -10.23 -2.64
CA GLU A 230 10.85 -10.58 -3.81
C GLU A 230 11.59 -11.54 -4.73
N PHE A 231 12.85 -11.25 -5.06
CA PHE A 231 13.69 -12.11 -5.90
C PHE A 231 13.78 -13.55 -5.36
N ASN A 232 13.99 -13.70 -4.04
CA ASN A 232 14.01 -15.03 -3.41
C ASN A 232 12.64 -15.73 -3.51
N ALA A 233 11.54 -15.00 -3.35
CA ALA A 233 10.20 -15.55 -3.50
C ALA A 233 9.87 -15.97 -4.95
N ASP A 234 10.34 -15.20 -5.95
CA ASP A 234 10.26 -15.57 -7.37
C ASP A 234 11.05 -16.85 -7.65
N TYR A 235 12.28 -16.96 -7.11
CA TYR A 235 13.11 -18.15 -7.22
C TYR A 235 12.44 -19.39 -6.60
N GLU A 236 11.96 -19.27 -5.36
CA GLU A 236 11.24 -20.35 -4.67
C GLU A 236 9.95 -20.75 -5.40
N SER A 237 9.23 -19.80 -5.99
CA SER A 237 8.03 -20.06 -6.79
C SER A 237 8.31 -20.77 -8.11
N THR A 238 9.49 -20.57 -8.68
CA THR A 238 9.88 -21.19 -9.95
C THR A 238 10.46 -22.58 -9.75
N CYS A 239 11.25 -22.77 -8.68
CA CYS A 239 11.97 -24.01 -8.42
C CYS A 239 11.24 -24.98 -7.48
N GLY A 240 10.30 -24.49 -6.65
CA GLY A 240 9.51 -25.32 -5.76
C GLY A 240 8.40 -26.07 -6.50
N VAL A 241 8.39 -27.39 -6.42
CA VAL A 241 7.24 -28.20 -6.85
C VAL A 241 6.38 -28.50 -5.62
N PRO A 242 5.20 -27.87 -5.46
CA PRO A 242 4.35 -28.15 -4.32
C PRO A 242 3.78 -29.58 -4.42
N VAL A 243 3.71 -30.26 -3.28
CA VAL A 243 3.02 -31.56 -3.19
C VAL A 243 1.52 -31.30 -3.31
N MET A 244 0.86 -31.99 -4.23
CA MET A 244 -0.60 -31.92 -4.40
C MET A 244 -1.30 -32.55 -3.20
N GLN A 245 -2.32 -31.90 -2.68
CA GLN A 245 -2.99 -32.28 -1.43
C GLN A 245 -4.50 -32.46 -1.59
N THR A 246 -5.07 -32.04 -2.72
CA THR A 246 -6.51 -32.06 -2.96
C THR A 246 -6.91 -33.23 -3.86
N CYS A 247 -8.20 -33.57 -3.86
CA CYS A 247 -8.77 -34.60 -4.73
C CYS A 247 -8.92 -34.16 -6.21
N ILE A 248 -8.58 -32.92 -6.55
CA ILE A 248 -8.66 -32.34 -7.89
C ILE A 248 -7.25 -31.98 -8.39
N GLU A 249 -6.39 -33.00 -8.42
CA GLU A 249 -4.94 -32.89 -8.64
C GLU A 249 -4.57 -32.11 -9.91
N LEU A 250 -5.30 -32.29 -11.02
CA LEU A 250 -5.01 -31.60 -12.27
C LEU A 250 -5.17 -30.08 -12.13
N LEU A 251 -6.30 -29.62 -11.60
CA LEU A 251 -6.55 -28.19 -11.37
C LEU A 251 -5.61 -27.62 -10.31
N GLU A 252 -5.27 -28.38 -9.27
CA GLU A 252 -4.28 -27.98 -8.28
C GLU A 252 -2.89 -27.79 -8.91
N ARG A 253 -2.47 -28.73 -9.76
CA ARG A 253 -1.18 -28.66 -10.45
C ARG A 253 -1.12 -27.48 -11.41
N PHE A 254 -2.16 -27.25 -12.22
CA PHE A 254 -2.25 -26.07 -13.07
C PHE A 254 -2.17 -24.77 -12.26
N ALA A 255 -2.91 -24.68 -11.15
CA ALA A 255 -2.84 -23.51 -10.27
C ALA A 255 -1.42 -23.29 -9.72
N ALA A 256 -0.73 -24.35 -9.31
CA ALA A 256 0.64 -24.31 -8.81
C ALA A 256 1.66 -23.89 -9.88
N GLU A 257 1.44 -24.24 -11.15
CA GLU A 257 2.30 -23.85 -12.27
C GLU A 257 2.13 -22.36 -12.61
N LEU A 258 0.90 -21.85 -12.52
CA LEU A 258 0.52 -20.51 -12.95
C LEU A 258 0.74 -19.44 -11.88
N TYR A 259 0.26 -19.67 -10.66
CA TYR A 259 0.33 -18.72 -9.55
C TYR A 259 1.69 -18.76 -8.85
N THR A 260 2.11 -17.64 -8.26
CA THR A 260 3.21 -17.66 -7.27
C THR A 260 2.88 -18.60 -6.10
N ASN A 261 3.90 -19.09 -5.38
CA ASN A 261 3.68 -19.99 -4.25
C ASN A 261 2.70 -19.39 -3.21
N GLU A 262 2.83 -18.11 -2.90
CA GLU A 262 1.97 -17.42 -1.93
C GLU A 262 0.51 -17.33 -2.38
N ILE A 263 0.28 -17.08 -3.67
CA ILE A 263 -1.09 -17.05 -4.22
C ILE A 263 -1.65 -18.46 -4.35
N PHE A 264 -0.83 -19.43 -4.73
CA PHE A 264 -1.23 -20.83 -4.79
C PHE A 264 -1.65 -21.36 -3.41
N LEU A 265 -0.87 -21.08 -2.37
CA LEU A 265 -1.20 -21.46 -0.99
C LEU A 265 -2.47 -20.76 -0.48
N LEU A 266 -2.72 -19.52 -0.92
CA LEU A 266 -4.00 -18.85 -0.68
C LEU A 266 -5.15 -19.55 -1.41
N PHE A 267 -4.90 -20.05 -2.62
CA PHE A 267 -5.93 -20.63 -3.48
C PHE A 267 -6.30 -22.07 -3.10
N ARG A 268 -5.33 -22.88 -2.66
CA ARG A 268 -5.49 -24.30 -2.32
C ARG A 268 -6.66 -24.62 -1.35
N PRO A 269 -6.94 -23.82 -0.30
CA PRO A 269 -8.11 -24.04 0.54
C PRO A 269 -9.44 -23.98 -0.22
N PHE A 270 -9.56 -23.20 -1.30
CA PHE A 270 -10.75 -23.20 -2.15
C PHE A 270 -10.90 -24.52 -2.89
N LEU A 271 -9.80 -25.04 -3.46
CA LEU A 271 -9.77 -26.35 -4.11
C LEU A 271 -10.21 -27.47 -3.17
N SER A 272 -9.74 -27.43 -1.92
CA SER A 272 -10.12 -28.40 -0.88
C SER A 272 -11.62 -28.34 -0.54
N ARG A 273 -12.22 -27.16 -0.55
CA ARG A 273 -13.63 -26.96 -0.22
C ARG A 273 -14.59 -27.44 -1.31
N VAL A 274 -14.14 -27.58 -2.55
CA VAL A 274 -14.97 -28.06 -3.67
C VAL A 274 -15.59 -29.43 -3.37
N GLY A 275 -14.88 -30.31 -2.67
CA GLY A 275 -15.40 -31.63 -2.28
C GLY A 275 -16.62 -31.57 -1.37
N SER A 276 -16.87 -30.43 -0.72
CA SER A 276 -18.06 -30.20 0.12
C SER A 276 -19.18 -29.47 -0.63
N MET A 277 -19.08 -29.26 -1.94
CA MET A 277 -20.05 -28.49 -2.73
C MET A 277 -20.88 -29.37 -3.66
N ARG A 278 -22.08 -28.91 -4.01
CA ARG A 278 -23.00 -29.57 -4.95
C ARG A 278 -23.60 -28.57 -5.93
N VAL A 279 -23.77 -28.99 -7.18
CA VAL A 279 -24.66 -28.32 -8.13
C VAL A 279 -26.09 -28.83 -7.87
N LEU A 280 -27.02 -27.91 -7.67
CA LEU A 280 -28.44 -28.19 -7.43
C LEU A 280 -29.26 -28.17 -8.71
N ASN A 281 -28.97 -27.20 -9.59
CA ASN A 281 -29.71 -26.98 -10.82
C ASN A 281 -28.77 -26.46 -11.91
N ILE A 282 -29.11 -26.76 -13.15
CA ILE A 282 -28.44 -26.27 -14.36
C ILE A 282 -29.53 -25.72 -15.28
N GLU A 283 -29.46 -24.43 -15.57
CA GLU A 283 -30.35 -23.72 -16.48
C GLU A 283 -29.57 -23.39 -17.75
N ASN A 284 -30.03 -23.83 -18.91
CA ASN A 284 -29.40 -23.53 -20.19
C ASN A 284 -30.18 -22.40 -20.87
N ASN A 285 -29.50 -21.28 -21.14
CA ASN A 285 -29.92 -20.29 -22.12
C ASN A 285 -29.04 -20.43 -23.37
N ASP A 286 -29.49 -19.91 -24.52
CA ASP A 286 -28.86 -20.13 -25.82
C ASP A 286 -27.34 -19.81 -25.83
N ASP A 287 -26.87 -18.80 -25.08
CA ASP A 287 -25.46 -18.39 -25.05
C ASP A 287 -24.72 -18.66 -23.73
N CYS A 288 -25.44 -18.83 -22.62
CA CYS A 288 -24.83 -19.00 -21.29
C CYS A 288 -25.56 -20.07 -20.47
N ILE A 289 -24.77 -20.85 -19.73
CA ILE A 289 -25.26 -21.93 -18.88
C ILE A 289 -25.08 -21.53 -17.43
N LYS A 290 -26.18 -21.57 -16.68
CA LYS A 290 -26.26 -21.09 -15.32
C LYS A 290 -26.35 -22.26 -14.34
N TYR A 291 -25.40 -22.29 -13.42
CA TYR A 291 -25.23 -23.29 -12.37
C TYR A 291 -25.65 -22.72 -11.03
N ILE A 292 -26.56 -23.40 -10.33
CA ILE A 292 -26.90 -23.08 -8.94
C ILE A 292 -26.12 -24.02 -8.04
N VAL A 293 -25.18 -23.49 -7.26
CA VAL A 293 -24.30 -24.26 -6.37
C VAL A 293 -24.56 -23.94 -4.90
N CYS A 294 -24.35 -24.93 -4.04
CA CYS A 294 -24.42 -24.77 -2.59
C CYS A 294 -23.44 -25.69 -1.87
N ASN A 295 -23.26 -25.45 -0.57
CA ASN A 295 -22.53 -26.35 0.30
C ASN A 295 -23.39 -27.56 0.68
N HIS A 296 -22.75 -28.72 0.81
CA HIS A 296 -23.38 -29.94 1.27
C HIS A 296 -24.03 -29.71 2.64
N GLY A 297 -25.30 -30.12 2.77
CA GLY A 297 -26.09 -29.93 3.98
C GLY A 297 -26.54 -28.49 4.27
N ARG A 298 -26.32 -27.54 3.35
CA ARG A 298 -26.70 -26.11 3.51
C ARG A 298 -27.33 -25.52 2.24
N PRO A 299 -28.52 -25.99 1.82
CA PRO A 299 -29.20 -25.49 0.64
C PRO A 299 -29.71 -24.04 0.76
N GLU A 300 -29.73 -23.47 1.97
CA GLU A 300 -30.14 -22.08 2.21
C GLU A 300 -29.12 -21.03 1.71
N PHE A 301 -27.86 -21.44 1.48
CA PHE A 301 -26.82 -20.58 0.91
C PHE A 301 -26.55 -20.99 -0.53
N LEU A 302 -27.15 -20.25 -1.46
CA LEU A 302 -27.06 -20.50 -2.88
C LEU A 302 -26.16 -19.46 -3.56
N TRP A 303 -25.33 -19.93 -4.47
CA TRP A 303 -24.58 -19.09 -5.40
C TRP A 303 -24.91 -19.50 -6.82
N THR A 304 -24.98 -18.50 -7.68
CA THR A 304 -25.10 -18.68 -9.12
C THR A 304 -23.74 -18.50 -9.77
N VAL A 305 -23.38 -19.43 -10.65
CA VAL A 305 -22.24 -19.35 -11.56
C VAL A 305 -22.77 -19.37 -12.99
N GLU A 306 -22.51 -18.33 -13.76
CA GLU A 306 -22.85 -18.24 -15.18
C GLU A 306 -21.60 -18.56 -16.00
N PHE A 307 -21.76 -19.43 -17.00
CA PHE A 307 -20.70 -19.83 -17.92
C PHE A 307 -21.12 -19.52 -19.35
N CYS A 308 -20.46 -18.56 -19.98
CA CYS A 308 -20.69 -18.20 -21.37
C CYS A 308 -19.66 -18.93 -22.24
N GLN A 309 -20.16 -19.81 -23.12
CA GLN A 309 -19.34 -20.84 -23.77
C GLN A 309 -18.42 -20.27 -24.85
N GLU A 310 -18.92 -19.33 -25.66
CA GLU A 310 -18.14 -18.75 -26.76
C GLU A 310 -16.90 -18.00 -26.25
N GLU A 311 -17.08 -17.22 -25.19
CA GLU A 311 -16.01 -16.41 -24.59
C GLU A 311 -15.21 -17.18 -23.54
N MET A 312 -15.64 -18.38 -23.14
CA MET A 312 -15.06 -19.16 -22.05
C MET A 312 -14.97 -18.40 -20.72
N ILE A 313 -15.97 -17.55 -20.44
CA ILE A 313 -16.03 -16.69 -19.26
C ILE A 313 -16.91 -17.32 -18.19
N PHE A 314 -16.44 -17.27 -16.94
CA PHE A 314 -17.21 -17.67 -15.77
C PHE A 314 -17.43 -16.47 -14.86
N MET A 315 -18.69 -16.21 -14.51
CA MET A 315 -19.10 -15.16 -13.58
C MET A 315 -19.75 -15.79 -12.36
N CYS A 316 -19.45 -15.27 -11.18
CA CYS A 316 -20.05 -15.80 -9.95
C CYS A 316 -20.62 -14.69 -9.09
N THR A 317 -21.85 -14.91 -8.62
CA THR A 317 -22.53 -14.02 -7.66
C THR A 317 -21.77 -13.77 -6.35
N CYS A 318 -20.76 -14.57 -6.01
CA CYS A 318 -19.90 -14.31 -4.85
C CYS A 318 -18.92 -13.14 -5.07
N LEU A 319 -18.76 -12.66 -6.32
CA LEU A 319 -17.92 -11.54 -6.74
C LEU A 319 -16.43 -11.67 -6.36
N ARG A 320 -15.97 -12.89 -6.05
CA ARG A 320 -14.60 -13.10 -5.56
C ARG A 320 -13.55 -12.89 -6.64
N MET A 321 -13.83 -13.31 -7.88
CA MET A 321 -12.89 -13.09 -8.99
C MET A 321 -12.80 -11.59 -9.28
N GLU A 322 -13.94 -10.93 -9.34
CA GLU A 322 -14.10 -9.50 -9.56
C GLU A 322 -13.44 -8.66 -8.45
N SER A 323 -13.49 -9.14 -7.20
CA SER A 323 -12.94 -8.42 -6.04
C SER A 323 -11.46 -8.70 -5.79
N PHE A 324 -11.01 -9.95 -5.95
CA PHE A 324 -9.66 -10.40 -5.57
C PHE A 324 -8.81 -10.84 -6.75
N GLY A 325 -9.41 -11.11 -7.92
CA GLY A 325 -8.71 -11.63 -9.08
C GLY A 325 -8.33 -13.09 -9.01
N ILE A 326 -8.93 -13.84 -8.07
CA ILE A 326 -8.63 -15.24 -7.79
C ILE A 326 -9.94 -16.00 -7.86
N LEU A 327 -9.91 -17.17 -8.51
CA LEU A 327 -11.06 -18.05 -8.62
C LEU A 327 -11.68 -18.38 -7.25
N CYS A 328 -13.01 -18.43 -7.21
CA CYS A 328 -13.74 -18.94 -6.05
C CYS A 328 -13.97 -20.45 -6.16
N GLU A 329 -14.24 -21.05 -5.00
CA GLU A 329 -14.65 -22.45 -4.90
C GLU A 329 -15.90 -22.77 -5.74
N HIS A 330 -16.81 -21.81 -5.94
CA HIS A 330 -18.02 -21.98 -6.77
C HIS A 330 -17.69 -22.21 -8.25
N ILE A 331 -16.80 -21.38 -8.82
CA ILE A 331 -16.39 -21.54 -10.23
C ILE A 331 -15.60 -22.84 -10.38
N VAL A 332 -14.69 -23.15 -9.44
CA VAL A 332 -13.94 -24.40 -9.48
C VAL A 332 -14.87 -25.61 -9.42
N LYS A 333 -15.94 -25.57 -8.62
CA LYS A 333 -16.95 -26.64 -8.59
C LYS A 333 -17.62 -26.84 -9.96
N VAL A 334 -17.92 -25.78 -10.70
CA VAL A 334 -18.47 -25.89 -12.05
C VAL A 334 -17.44 -26.45 -13.04
N LEU A 335 -16.16 -26.09 -12.92
CA LEU A 335 -15.09 -26.69 -13.73
C LEU A 335 -15.02 -28.20 -13.51
N VAL A 336 -15.05 -28.64 -12.25
CA VAL A 336 -15.01 -30.06 -11.88
C VAL A 336 -16.24 -30.82 -12.41
N ASP A 337 -17.44 -30.26 -12.28
CA ASP A 337 -18.66 -30.92 -12.79
C ASP A 337 -18.74 -30.98 -14.31
N ARG A 338 -17.98 -30.14 -15.01
CA ARG A 338 -17.81 -30.17 -16.47
C ARG A 338 -16.59 -30.98 -16.94
N ASP A 339 -15.87 -31.63 -16.03
CA ASP A 339 -14.62 -32.35 -16.32
C ASP A 339 -13.53 -31.46 -16.96
N ILE A 340 -13.57 -30.15 -16.67
CA ILE A 340 -12.55 -29.20 -17.12
C ILE A 340 -11.38 -29.27 -16.15
N CYS A 341 -10.26 -29.78 -16.66
CA CYS A 341 -9.07 -30.05 -15.87
C CYS A 341 -8.00 -28.94 -15.91
N GLU A 342 -8.25 -27.86 -16.67
CA GLU A 342 -7.31 -26.75 -16.87
C GLU A 342 -7.92 -25.41 -16.43
N ILE A 343 -7.06 -24.51 -15.94
CA ILE A 343 -7.47 -23.13 -15.63
C ILE A 343 -7.18 -22.26 -16.84
N PHE A 344 -8.23 -21.81 -17.53
CA PHE A 344 -8.11 -20.93 -18.70
C PHE A 344 -7.49 -19.59 -18.33
N ARG A 345 -6.73 -18.99 -19.28
CA ARG A 345 -6.12 -17.67 -19.10
C ARG A 345 -7.11 -16.57 -18.71
N LEU A 346 -8.34 -16.63 -19.23
CA LEU A 346 -9.39 -15.64 -18.92
C LEU A 346 -9.86 -15.72 -17.46
N LEU A 347 -9.56 -16.81 -16.76
CA LEU A 347 -9.83 -17.02 -15.34
C LEU A 347 -8.63 -16.70 -14.45
N LEU A 348 -7.56 -16.14 -15.03
CA LEU A 348 -6.33 -15.74 -14.36
C LEU A 348 -6.13 -14.25 -14.56
N LEU A 349 -5.95 -13.50 -13.47
CA LEU A 349 -5.37 -12.18 -13.59
C LEU A 349 -3.85 -12.32 -13.64
N ASP A 350 -3.25 -11.85 -14.73
CA ASP A 350 -1.80 -11.89 -14.96
C ASP A 350 -1.00 -11.38 -13.76
N LYS A 351 -1.53 -10.38 -13.03
CA LYS A 351 -0.92 -9.78 -11.84
C LYS A 351 -0.60 -10.76 -10.71
N TRP A 352 -1.21 -11.94 -10.68
CA TRP A 352 -0.97 -12.98 -9.66
C TRP A 352 -0.08 -14.12 -10.13
N THR A 353 0.33 -14.09 -11.40
CA THR A 353 1.07 -15.19 -12.03
C THR A 353 2.57 -15.06 -11.82
N LYS A 354 3.30 -16.18 -11.91
CA LYS A 354 4.78 -16.20 -11.86
C LYS A 354 5.43 -15.40 -13.00
N LYS A 355 4.70 -15.18 -14.11
CA LYS A 355 5.21 -14.54 -15.34
C LYS A 355 4.82 -13.07 -15.46
N VAL A 356 4.21 -12.47 -14.43
CA VAL A 356 3.75 -11.07 -14.44
C VAL A 356 4.86 -10.06 -14.75
N LYS A 357 6.08 -10.34 -14.26
CA LYS A 357 7.28 -9.62 -14.66
C LYS A 357 7.88 -10.41 -15.83
N PRO A 358 7.62 -10.07 -17.11
CA PRO A 358 8.43 -10.64 -18.18
C PRO A 358 9.88 -10.31 -17.83
N ALA A 359 10.76 -11.30 -17.99
CA ALA A 359 12.18 -11.17 -17.65
C ALA A 359 12.68 -9.77 -18.05
N LEU A 360 13.44 -9.15 -17.15
CA LEU A 360 14.12 -7.84 -17.22
C LEU A 360 15.07 -7.66 -18.45
N ASN A 361 14.79 -8.31 -19.58
CA ASN A 361 15.60 -8.46 -20.77
C ASN A 361 15.15 -7.57 -21.93
N ASP A 362 14.35 -6.52 -21.70
CA ASP A 362 14.31 -5.41 -22.65
C ASP A 362 15.27 -4.30 -22.18
N PRO A 363 16.54 -4.30 -22.63
CA PRO A 363 17.50 -3.25 -22.30
C PRO A 363 17.12 -1.87 -22.87
N SER A 364 16.05 -1.76 -23.68
CA SER A 364 15.56 -0.47 -24.19
C SER A 364 14.70 0.31 -23.18
N GLY A 365 14.24 -0.35 -22.11
CA GLY A 365 13.32 0.21 -21.11
C GLY A 365 13.98 0.86 -19.90
N PHE A 366 15.12 1.53 -20.03
CA PHE A 366 15.64 2.36 -18.92
C PHE A 366 14.66 3.50 -18.64
N SER A 367 13.68 3.27 -17.75
CA SER A 367 12.93 4.35 -17.13
C SER A 367 13.93 5.12 -16.27
N ARG A 368 14.24 6.35 -16.66
CA ARG A 368 15.14 7.22 -15.90
C ARG A 368 14.52 7.45 -14.52
N ASP A 369 15.36 7.46 -13.49
CA ASP A 369 14.94 7.84 -12.15
C ASP A 369 14.25 9.21 -12.20
N ALA A 370 13.06 9.29 -11.62
CA ALA A 370 12.34 10.54 -11.47
C ALA A 370 12.78 11.15 -10.14
N VAL A 371 13.52 12.26 -10.18
CA VAL A 371 13.86 13.06 -9.00
C VAL A 371 13.37 14.47 -9.23
N VAL A 372 12.49 14.96 -8.35
CA VAL A 372 11.93 16.32 -8.46
C VAL A 372 12.22 17.08 -7.18
N ILE A 373 12.78 18.27 -7.35
CA ILE A 373 13.14 19.20 -6.28
C ILE A 373 12.32 20.48 -6.46
N SER A 374 11.57 20.86 -5.43
CA SER A 374 11.01 22.22 -5.33
C SER A 374 11.90 23.08 -4.42
N ARG A 375 12.12 24.32 -4.84
CA ARG A 375 12.94 25.32 -4.14
C ARG A 375 12.07 26.42 -3.57
#